data_AF-A0A7S4G5S7-F1
#
_entry.id   AF-A0A7S4G5S7-F1
#
_cell.length_a   1.000
_cell.length_b   1.000
_cell.length_c   1.000
_cell.angle_alpha   90.00
_cell.angle_beta   90.00
_cell.angle_gamma   90.00
#
_symmetry.space_group_name_H-M   'P 1'
#
loop_
_entity.id
_entity.type
_entity.pdbx_description
1 polymer ?
#
loop_
_entity_poly.entity_id
_entity_poly.type
_entity_poly.pdbx_seq_one_letter_code
_entity_poly.pdbx_strand_id
1 'polypeptide(L)'
;AMTDPLYAGLVVVVAGYRKDIDDMLRADSGLKSRFSHTLEFPNWGPEDCVCFFKRTARAKSLGLDEAACAALERGFAELVLLDGWGNARDVIKVWQATTRARASRVVARAEEACGKALVVADVATAIEELIRGRTMAEGTVSGRRRAAESGPSARAADRGPAPSGPPMPEGRTRDAAPTPAEMEVQADASSEKTETALAAEEVVCNEAGGDGDGDSRAVGRDPGVSDEDWAEIQMAKEEEQRYAERVRQEEEERKRLEAELAEALRQKQLAREAYEARMREIQRQKEEAERRLREEQRIKERLRKIGNCPMGFAWYKQGGGWRCGGGSHFVSDAELHRSFGFDA
;
A
#
# COMPACT_ATOMS: atom_id res chain seq x y z
N ALA A 1 -19.64 -1.71 23.38
CA ALA A 1 -18.60 -2.73 23.71
C ALA A 1 -18.17 -3.41 22.41
N MET A 2 -16.93 -3.91 22.29
CA MET A 2 -16.46 -4.51 21.01
C MET A 2 -17.19 -5.79 20.57
N THR A 3 -18.08 -6.33 21.42
CA THR A 3 -18.98 -7.47 21.12
C THR A 3 -20.41 -7.04 20.76
N ASP A 4 -20.62 -5.75 20.51
CA ASP A 4 -21.90 -5.26 20.03
C ASP A 4 -22.21 -5.85 18.63
N PRO A 5 -23.43 -6.33 18.36
CA PRO A 5 -23.85 -6.83 17.03
C PRO A 5 -23.58 -5.86 15.89
N LEU A 6 -23.47 -4.55 16.17
CA LEU A 6 -23.09 -3.52 15.20
C LEU A 6 -21.67 -3.69 14.63
N TYR A 7 -20.79 -4.43 15.32
CA TYR A 7 -19.40 -4.69 14.89
C TYR A 7 -19.18 -6.11 14.33
N ALA A 8 -20.25 -6.83 14.00
CA ALA A 8 -20.14 -8.15 13.37
C ALA A 8 -19.39 -8.05 12.03
N GLY A 9 -18.27 -8.78 11.90
CA GLY A 9 -17.38 -8.75 10.73
C GLY A 9 -16.19 -7.78 10.82
N LEU A 10 -16.00 -7.09 11.95
CA LEU A 10 -14.87 -6.20 12.18
C LEU A 10 -13.63 -6.99 12.68
N VAL A 11 -12.49 -6.79 12.02
CA VAL A 11 -11.18 -7.25 12.51
C VAL A 11 -10.43 -6.06 13.08
N VAL A 12 -9.94 -6.20 14.32
CA VAL A 12 -9.17 -5.16 15.01
C VAL A 12 -7.72 -5.62 15.13
N VAL A 13 -6.80 -4.83 14.57
CA VAL A 13 -5.35 -5.06 14.67
C VAL A 13 -4.73 -3.93 15.48
N VAL A 14 -4.05 -4.29 16.56
CA VAL A 14 -3.26 -3.35 17.37
C VAL A 14 -1.79 -3.57 17.07
N ALA A 15 -1.06 -2.49 16.79
CA ALA A 15 0.37 -2.53 16.51
C ALA A 15 1.08 -1.45 17.33
N GLY A 16 2.26 -1.77 17.83
CA GLY A 16 3.02 -0.94 18.78
C GLY A 16 4.15 -1.72 19.43
N TYR A 17 4.90 -1.06 20.30
CA TYR A 17 5.93 -1.74 21.08
C TYR A 17 5.29 -2.68 22.10
N ARG A 18 5.91 -3.85 22.32
CA ARG A 18 5.40 -4.89 23.22
C ARG A 18 4.99 -4.34 24.58
N LYS A 19 5.85 -3.52 25.19
CA LYS A 19 5.61 -2.92 26.50
C LYS A 19 4.36 -2.03 26.51
N ASP A 20 4.20 -1.18 25.50
CA ASP A 20 3.07 -0.26 25.41
C ASP A 20 1.75 -1.00 25.18
N ILE A 21 1.78 -2.06 24.35
CA ILE A 21 0.64 -2.95 24.15
C ILE A 21 0.31 -3.69 25.45
N ASP A 22 1.30 -4.24 26.14
CA ASP A 22 1.09 -4.95 27.41
C ASP A 22 0.55 -4.01 28.50
N ASP A 23 0.96 -2.75 28.55
CA ASP A 23 0.44 -1.73 29.45
C ASP A 23 -1.02 -1.36 29.09
N MET A 24 -1.32 -1.17 27.79
CA MET A 24 -2.67 -0.92 27.31
C MET A 24 -3.62 -2.09 27.59
N LEU A 25 -3.18 -3.33 27.36
CA LEU A 25 -3.97 -4.54 27.61
C LEU A 25 -4.12 -4.84 29.10
N ARG A 26 -3.24 -4.33 29.96
CA ARG A 26 -3.37 -4.43 31.42
C ARG A 26 -4.43 -3.48 32.00
N ALA A 27 -4.73 -2.39 31.30
CA ALA A 27 -5.75 -1.43 31.76
C ALA A 27 -7.16 -2.04 31.82
N ASP A 28 -7.44 -3.08 31.03
CA ASP A 28 -8.69 -3.85 31.07
C ASP A 28 -8.41 -5.35 30.88
N SER A 29 -8.59 -6.13 31.95
CA SER A 29 -8.38 -7.58 31.94
C SER A 29 -9.25 -8.32 30.92
N GLY A 30 -10.42 -7.78 30.57
CA GLY A 30 -11.31 -8.36 29.57
C GLY A 30 -10.78 -8.20 28.14
N LEU A 31 -10.01 -7.15 27.89
CA LEU A 31 -9.48 -6.80 26.57
C LEU A 31 -8.40 -7.78 26.10
N LYS A 32 -7.50 -8.17 27.01
CA LYS A 32 -6.43 -9.14 26.71
C LYS A 32 -6.97 -10.48 26.21
N SER A 33 -8.09 -10.95 26.75
CA SER A 33 -8.72 -12.23 26.36
C SER A 33 -9.31 -12.22 24.95
N ARG A 34 -9.56 -11.04 24.37
CA ARG A 34 -10.21 -10.87 23.07
C ARG A 34 -9.23 -10.85 21.90
N PHE A 35 -7.94 -10.71 22.18
CA PHE A 35 -6.88 -10.85 21.17
C PHE A 35 -6.45 -12.32 21.11
N SER A 36 -7.01 -13.06 20.14
CA SER A 36 -6.74 -14.49 19.95
C SER A 36 -5.38 -14.77 19.30
N HIS A 37 -4.85 -13.81 18.53
CA HIS A 37 -3.59 -13.94 17.81
C HIS A 37 -2.63 -12.83 18.21
N THR A 38 -1.40 -13.22 18.54
CA THR A 38 -0.29 -12.29 18.78
C THR A 38 0.83 -12.65 17.81
N LEU A 39 1.24 -11.68 17.00
CA LEU A 39 2.36 -11.81 16.09
C LEU A 39 3.49 -10.95 16.64
N GLU A 40 4.57 -11.59 17.08
CA GLU A 40 5.77 -10.90 17.55
C GLU A 40 6.73 -10.68 16.37
N PHE A 41 7.15 -9.44 16.16
CA PHE A 41 8.13 -9.07 15.14
C PHE A 41 9.47 -8.80 15.83
N PRO A 42 10.42 -9.76 15.81
CA PRO A 42 11.74 -9.53 16.38
C PRO A 42 12.51 -8.46 15.59
N ASN A 43 13.46 -7.82 16.26
CA ASN A 43 14.39 -6.93 15.58
C ASN A 43 15.26 -7.73 14.60
N TRP A 44 15.61 -7.10 13.48
CA TRP A 44 16.46 -7.72 12.47
C TRP A 44 17.87 -7.95 13.01
N GLY A 45 18.43 -9.12 12.69
CA GLY A 45 19.84 -9.37 12.90
C GLY A 45 20.69 -8.58 11.90
N PRO A 46 22.01 -8.44 12.15
CA PRO A 46 22.94 -7.86 11.18
C PRO A 46 22.90 -8.59 9.82
N GLU A 47 22.75 -9.92 9.84
CA GLU A 47 22.64 -10.76 8.64
C GLU A 47 21.40 -10.43 7.81
N ASP A 48 20.24 -10.25 8.46
CA ASP A 48 18.98 -9.88 7.81
C ASP A 48 19.08 -8.48 7.17
N CYS A 49 19.74 -7.55 7.87
CA CYS A 49 19.98 -6.19 7.36
C CYS A 49 20.82 -6.21 6.09
N VAL A 50 21.87 -7.03 6.07
CA VAL A 50 22.76 -7.19 4.92
C VAL A 50 22.04 -7.91 3.78
N CYS A 51 21.21 -8.90 4.07
CA CYS A 51 20.38 -9.58 3.08
C CYS A 51 19.39 -8.61 2.41
N PHE A 52 18.72 -7.77 3.21
CA PHE A 52 17.84 -6.72 2.70
C PHE A 52 18.60 -5.71 1.83
N PHE A 53 19.79 -5.29 2.27
CA PHE A 53 20.64 -4.36 1.54
C PHE A 53 21.11 -4.96 0.20
N LYS A 54 21.60 -6.21 0.19
CA LYS A 54 21.98 -6.97 -1.01
C LYS A 54 20.83 -7.08 -2.00
N ARG A 55 19.62 -7.39 -1.53
CA ARG A 55 18.42 -7.45 -2.37
C ARG A 55 18.09 -6.09 -3.00
N THR A 56 18.20 -5.02 -2.22
CA THR A 56 17.97 -3.65 -2.68
C THR A 56 19.02 -3.22 -3.72
N ALA A 57 20.29 -3.59 -3.51
CA ALA A 57 21.38 -3.35 -4.45
C ALA A 57 21.15 -4.04 -5.79
N ARG A 58 20.78 -5.33 -5.76
CA ARG A 58 20.43 -6.11 -6.97
C ARG A 58 19.27 -5.48 -7.73
N ALA A 59 18.21 -5.06 -7.03
CA ALA A 59 17.05 -4.42 -7.64
C ALA A 59 17.38 -3.08 -8.33
N LYS A 60 18.46 -2.41 -7.94
CA LYS A 60 18.95 -1.15 -8.54
C LYS A 60 20.13 -1.36 -9.50
N SER A 61 20.48 -2.61 -9.81
CA SER A 61 21.62 -2.99 -10.63
C SER A 61 22.94 -2.39 -10.12
N LEU A 62 23.10 -2.32 -8.80
CA LEU A 62 24.31 -1.88 -8.12
C LEU A 62 25.10 -3.11 -7.64
N GLY A 63 26.35 -3.22 -8.08
CA GLY A 63 27.30 -4.20 -7.58
C GLY A 63 27.72 -3.88 -6.15
N LEU A 64 27.86 -4.91 -5.33
CA LEU A 64 28.34 -4.79 -3.96
C LEU A 64 29.56 -5.69 -3.83
N ASP A 65 30.70 -5.09 -3.49
CA ASP A 65 31.94 -5.81 -3.25
C ASP A 65 31.87 -6.62 -1.95
N GLU A 66 32.61 -7.73 -1.86
CA GLU A 66 32.63 -8.61 -0.69
C GLU A 66 33.17 -7.85 0.54
N ALA A 67 34.18 -7.00 0.32
CA ALA A 67 34.71 -6.13 1.36
C ALA A 67 33.66 -5.12 1.86
N ALA A 68 32.76 -4.66 0.98
CA ALA A 68 31.67 -3.75 1.34
C ALA A 68 30.56 -4.48 2.13
N CYS A 69 30.31 -5.75 1.82
CA CYS A 69 29.41 -6.60 2.61
C CYS A 69 29.93 -6.77 4.04
N ALA A 70 31.20 -7.11 4.21
CA ALA A 70 31.80 -7.26 5.53
C ALA A 70 31.81 -5.94 6.34
N ALA A 71 31.94 -4.79 5.67
CA ALA A 71 31.82 -3.48 6.31
C ALA A 71 30.38 -3.18 6.76
N LEU A 72 29.38 -3.55 5.95
CA LEU A 72 27.96 -3.45 6.31
C LEU A 72 27.63 -4.32 7.52
N GLU A 73 28.10 -5.57 7.55
CA GLU A 73 27.87 -6.49 8.68
C GLU A 73 28.38 -5.92 9.99
N ARG A 74 29.63 -5.44 10.01
CA ARG A 74 30.22 -4.82 11.21
C ARG A 74 29.46 -3.57 11.64
N GLY A 75 29.11 -2.70 10.69
CA GLY A 75 28.42 -1.46 11.03
C GLY A 75 26.97 -1.67 11.45
N PHE A 76 26.26 -2.66 10.89
CA PHE A 76 24.94 -3.04 11.39
C PHE A 76 25.01 -3.70 12.76
N ALA A 77 26.04 -4.51 13.05
CA ALA A 77 26.26 -5.06 14.39
C ALA A 77 26.42 -3.94 15.44
N GLU A 78 27.09 -2.85 15.10
CA GLU A 78 27.21 -1.68 15.98
C GLU A 78 25.89 -0.89 16.08
N LEU A 79 25.22 -0.62 14.95
CA LEU A 79 23.96 0.15 14.92
C LEU A 79 22.79 -0.54 15.64
N VAL A 80 22.75 -1.87 15.67
CA VAL A 80 21.73 -2.66 16.37
C VAL A 80 21.90 -2.56 17.89
N LEU A 81 23.12 -2.35 18.38
CA LEU A 81 23.41 -2.18 19.81
C LEU A 81 23.10 -0.76 20.32
N LEU A 82 22.97 0.23 19.43
CA LEU A 82 22.65 1.61 19.80
C LEU A 82 21.16 1.78 20.10
N ASP A 83 20.86 2.68 21.02
CA ASP A 83 19.48 3.05 21.35
C ASP A 83 18.76 3.66 20.13
N GLY A 84 17.46 3.39 20.03
CA GLY A 84 16.62 3.90 18.95
C GLY A 84 16.77 3.18 17.60
N TRP A 85 17.25 1.92 17.59
CA TRP A 85 17.24 1.06 16.41
C TRP A 85 15.82 0.89 15.84
N GLY A 86 15.67 1.21 14.56
CA GLY A 86 14.42 1.25 13.80
C GLY A 86 14.31 0.19 12.70
N ASN A 87 15.05 -0.92 12.80
CA ASN A 87 15.06 -2.04 11.85
C ASN A 87 15.21 -1.56 10.39
N ALA A 88 14.32 -2.00 9.49
CA ALA A 88 14.30 -1.64 8.07
C ALA A 88 14.46 -0.15 7.80
N ARG A 89 13.93 0.73 8.67
CA ARG A 89 14.04 2.18 8.51
C ARG A 89 15.50 2.62 8.53
N ASP A 90 16.31 2.07 9.43
CA ASP A 90 17.72 2.43 9.51
C ASP A 90 18.53 1.78 8.40
N VAL A 91 18.20 0.56 7.99
CA VAL A 91 18.81 -0.06 6.79
C VAL A 91 18.55 0.80 5.55
N ILE A 92 17.33 1.35 5.39
CA ILE A 92 16.99 2.29 4.31
C ILE A 92 17.78 3.59 4.43
N LYS A 93 17.97 4.13 5.64
CA LYS A 93 18.80 5.33 5.84
C LYS A 93 20.26 5.07 5.47
N VAL A 94 20.82 3.94 5.89
CA VAL A 94 22.18 3.53 5.50
C VAL A 94 22.26 3.42 3.99
N TRP A 95 21.30 2.75 3.33
CA TRP A 95 21.22 2.67 1.87
C TRP A 95 21.22 4.06 1.19
N GLN A 96 20.37 4.97 1.67
CA GLN A 96 20.29 6.34 1.14
C GLN A 96 21.61 7.10 1.33
N ALA A 97 22.22 6.99 2.52
CA ALA A 97 23.49 7.62 2.84
C ALA A 97 24.64 7.04 1.99
N THR A 98 24.70 5.71 1.82
CA THR A 98 25.68 5.05 0.95
C THR A 98 25.51 5.46 -0.51
N THR A 99 24.27 5.54 -1.00
CA THR A 99 23.99 6.01 -2.37
C THR A 99 24.41 7.47 -2.56
N ARG A 100 24.19 8.32 -1.55
CA ARG A 100 24.63 9.72 -1.54
C ARG A 100 26.15 9.83 -1.53
N ALA A 101 26.83 9.07 -0.68
CA ALA A 101 28.28 9.03 -0.60
C ALA A 101 28.89 8.62 -1.95
N ARG A 102 28.31 7.59 -2.60
CA ARG A 102 28.68 7.22 -3.96
C ARG A 102 28.45 8.36 -4.94
N ALA A 103 27.29 9.02 -4.93
CA ALA A 103 27.01 10.13 -5.85
C ALA A 103 28.04 11.26 -5.70
N SER A 104 28.40 11.63 -4.46
CA SER A 104 29.45 12.61 -4.19
C SER A 104 30.82 12.16 -4.70
N ARG A 105 31.17 10.88 -4.53
CA ARG A 105 32.41 10.30 -5.06
C ARG A 105 32.47 10.33 -6.59
N VAL A 106 31.39 9.95 -7.26
CA VAL A 106 31.28 9.95 -8.74
C VAL A 106 31.40 11.36 -9.31
N VAL A 107 30.85 12.38 -8.63
CA VAL A 107 31.00 13.78 -9.02
C VAL A 107 32.44 14.26 -8.85
N ALA A 108 33.12 13.87 -7.76
CA ALA A 108 34.50 14.27 -7.50
C ALA A 108 35.54 13.53 -8.37
N ARG A 109 35.26 12.29 -8.73
CA ARG A 109 36.07 11.45 -9.61
C ARG A 109 35.13 10.69 -10.55
N ALA A 110 35.14 11.07 -11.83
CA ALA A 110 34.37 10.36 -12.84
C ALA A 110 34.73 8.87 -12.81
N GLU A 111 33.73 8.00 -12.66
CA GLU A 111 33.94 6.56 -12.71
C GLU A 111 34.26 6.16 -14.17
N GLU A 112 35.42 5.56 -14.41
CA GLU A 112 35.72 4.90 -15.68
C GLU A 112 34.83 3.67 -15.83
N ALA A 113 33.69 3.86 -16.52
CA ALA A 113 32.86 2.94 -17.31
C ALA A 113 32.58 1.48 -16.88
N CYS A 114 33.15 0.91 -15.82
CA CYS A 114 33.00 -0.49 -15.45
C CYS A 114 32.34 -0.64 -14.07
N GLY A 115 31.03 -0.83 -14.10
CA GLY A 115 30.23 -1.31 -12.96
C GLY A 115 29.76 -0.21 -12.01
N LYS A 116 28.44 0.00 -11.95
CA LYS A 116 27.82 0.78 -10.87
C LYS A 116 28.05 0.02 -9.55
N ALA A 117 29.16 0.26 -8.86
CA ALA A 117 29.54 -0.48 -7.66
C ALA A 117 29.55 0.39 -6.41
N LEU A 118 29.13 -0.18 -5.29
CA LEU A 118 29.27 0.39 -3.95
C LEU A 118 30.60 -0.08 -3.35
N VAL A 119 31.47 0.87 -3.01
CA VAL A 119 32.76 0.57 -2.39
C VAL A 119 32.70 0.67 -0.86
N VAL A 120 33.68 0.06 -0.19
CA VAL A 120 33.80 0.08 1.28
C VAL A 120 33.77 1.49 1.85
N ALA A 121 34.42 2.46 1.19
CA ALA A 121 34.46 3.85 1.64
C ALA A 121 33.07 4.52 1.67
N ASP A 122 32.20 4.21 0.70
CA ASP A 122 30.83 4.76 0.63
C ASP A 122 29.98 4.21 1.79
N VAL A 123 30.17 2.93 2.12
CA VAL A 123 29.51 2.24 3.22
C VAL A 123 30.00 2.76 4.57
N ALA A 124 31.31 2.86 4.77
CA ALA A 124 31.90 3.33 6.01
C ALA A 124 31.46 4.75 6.33
N THR A 125 31.49 5.64 5.32
CA THR A 125 31.03 7.04 5.47
C THR A 125 29.57 7.10 5.91
N ALA A 126 28.71 6.26 5.32
CA ALA A 126 27.28 6.21 5.65
C ALA A 126 27.04 5.72 7.09
N ILE A 127 27.73 4.67 7.52
CA ILE A 127 27.57 4.10 8.86
C ILE A 127 28.10 5.07 9.92
N GLU A 128 29.27 5.66 9.69
CA GLU A 128 29.84 6.68 10.59
C GLU A 128 28.93 7.91 10.70
N GLU A 129 28.33 8.36 9.60
CA GLU A 129 27.35 9.47 9.61
C GLU A 129 26.16 9.13 10.52
N LEU A 130 25.62 7.92 10.42
CA LEU A 130 24.50 7.49 11.26
C LEU A 130 24.89 7.34 12.74
N ILE A 131 26.04 6.74 13.04
CA ILE A 131 26.54 6.58 14.42
C ILE A 131 26.81 7.95 15.05
N ARG A 132 27.47 8.86 14.30
CA ARG A 132 27.72 10.24 14.73
C ARG A 132 26.41 11.01 14.97
N GLY A 133 25.42 10.83 14.10
CA GLY A 133 24.10 11.44 14.25
C GLY A 133 23.40 11.02 15.55
N ARG A 134 23.58 9.77 15.99
CA ARG A 134 22.97 9.24 17.23
C ARG A 134 23.71 9.66 18.48
N THR A 135 25.03 9.55 18.49
CA THR A 135 25.86 9.95 19.64
C THR A 135 25.69 11.44 19.96
N MET A 136 25.55 12.30 18.95
CA MET A 136 25.27 13.73 19.13
C MET A 136 23.83 14.01 19.62
N ALA A 137 22.85 13.20 19.19
CA ALA A 137 21.47 13.31 19.64
C ALA A 137 21.29 12.87 21.10
N GLU A 138 21.96 11.79 21.52
CA GLU A 138 21.97 11.31 22.91
C GLU A 138 22.60 12.33 23.86
N GLY A 139 23.69 13.00 23.47
CA GLY A 139 24.30 14.08 24.24
C GLY A 139 23.37 15.28 24.45
N THR A 140 22.55 15.61 23.43
CA THR A 140 21.60 16.73 23.49
C THR A 140 20.38 16.40 24.37
N VAL A 141 19.90 15.15 24.33
CA VAL A 141 18.77 14.67 25.16
C VAL A 141 19.20 14.50 26.63
N SER A 142 20.42 14.02 26.89
CA SER A 142 21.00 13.92 28.24
C SER A 142 21.19 15.30 28.90
N GLY A 143 21.64 16.31 28.13
CA GLY A 143 21.74 17.69 28.61
C GLY A 143 20.38 18.31 28.99
N ARG A 144 19.32 17.96 28.26
CA ARG A 144 17.95 18.43 28.55
C ARG A 144 17.33 17.75 29.77
N ARG A 145 17.65 16.47 30.02
CA ARG A 145 17.25 15.77 31.25
C ARG A 145 17.98 16.29 32.49
N ARG A 146 19.30 16.55 32.42
CA ARG A 146 20.05 17.12 33.54
C ARG A 146 19.60 18.52 33.94
N ALA A 147 19.24 19.38 32.97
CA ALA A 147 18.71 20.71 33.27
C ALA A 147 17.34 20.69 33.99
N ALA A 148 16.55 19.63 33.81
CA ALA A 148 15.27 19.45 34.51
C ALA A 148 15.43 18.87 35.93
N GLU A 149 16.55 18.22 36.24
CA GLU A 149 16.83 17.61 37.55
C GLU A 149 17.56 18.56 38.53
N SER A 150 18.07 19.70 38.05
CA SER A 150 18.69 20.74 38.88
C SER A 150 17.84 22.01 38.97
N GLY A 151 16.67 21.91 39.62
CA GLY A 151 15.86 23.06 40.06
C GLY A 151 15.98 23.27 41.59
N PRO A 152 16.01 24.51 42.10
CA PRO A 152 16.28 24.78 43.51
C PRO A 152 15.12 24.38 44.43
N SER A 153 15.51 23.92 45.61
CA SER A 153 14.68 23.42 46.71
C SER A 153 13.59 24.40 47.18
N ALA A 154 12.44 23.80 47.48
CA ALA A 154 11.18 24.34 47.98
C ALA A 154 11.23 25.50 48.98
N ARG A 155 10.25 26.41 48.86
CA ARG A 155 9.46 26.90 50.00
C ARG A 155 7.97 26.94 49.66
N ALA A 156 7.20 26.39 50.60
CA ALA A 156 5.75 26.29 50.59
C ALA A 156 5.10 27.64 50.90
N ALA A 157 4.01 27.97 50.18
CA ALA A 157 2.90 28.77 50.68
C ALA A 157 1.67 28.63 49.76
N ASP A 158 0.57 28.24 50.39
CA ASP A 158 -0.80 28.69 50.19
C ASP A 158 -1.57 28.33 48.89
N ARG A 159 -2.67 27.56 49.08
CA ARG A 159 -3.66 27.21 48.06
C ARG A 159 -4.84 28.19 48.14
N GLY A 160 -4.88 29.16 47.23
CA GLY A 160 -6.10 29.88 46.85
C GLY A 160 -6.71 29.29 45.56
N PRO A 161 -8.05 29.36 45.36
CA PRO A 161 -8.70 28.78 44.18
C PRO A 161 -8.48 29.64 42.92
N ALA A 162 -8.24 28.97 41.80
CA ALA A 162 -7.92 29.57 40.50
C ALA A 162 -9.11 30.32 39.88
N PRO A 163 -8.90 31.51 39.27
CA PRO A 163 -9.87 32.11 38.37
C PRO A 163 -9.71 31.57 36.94
N SER A 164 -10.85 31.33 36.30
CA SER A 164 -11.03 30.97 34.90
C SER A 164 -10.55 32.08 33.95
N GLY A 165 -9.67 31.72 33.02
CA GLY A 165 -9.19 32.58 31.93
C GLY A 165 -9.89 32.32 30.58
N PRO A 166 -9.81 33.27 29.62
CA PRO A 166 -10.72 33.42 28.47
C PRO A 166 -10.26 32.69 27.19
N PRO A 167 -11.04 32.76 26.09
CA PRO A 167 -10.90 31.86 24.94
C PRO A 167 -9.80 32.23 23.95
N MET A 168 -9.43 31.22 23.16
CA MET A 168 -8.49 31.20 22.02
C MET A 168 -8.76 32.29 20.96
N PRO A 169 -7.73 32.82 20.28
CA PRO A 169 -7.87 33.53 19.01
C PRO A 169 -7.76 32.58 17.81
N GLU A 170 -8.59 32.85 16.80
CA GLU A 170 -8.54 32.27 15.46
C GLU A 170 -7.44 32.88 14.60
N GLY A 171 -6.92 32.08 13.67
CA GLY A 171 -6.39 32.56 12.40
C GLY A 171 -4.87 32.49 12.21
N ARG A 172 -4.40 31.45 11.50
CA ARG A 172 -3.81 31.64 10.16
C ARG A 172 -3.54 30.32 9.46
N THR A 173 -4.10 30.27 8.26
CA THR A 173 -3.75 29.42 7.11
C THR A 173 -2.24 29.32 6.90
N ARG A 174 -1.74 28.11 6.68
CA ARG A 174 -0.58 27.83 5.83
C ARG A 174 -0.61 26.38 5.31
N ASP A 175 -0.77 26.32 4.00
CA ASP A 175 -0.15 25.41 3.03
C ASP A 175 -0.45 23.90 3.10
N ALA A 176 -1.10 23.50 2.01
CA ALA A 176 -1.42 22.15 1.60
C ALA A 176 -0.17 21.26 1.52
N ALA A 177 -0.26 20.08 2.15
CA ALA A 177 0.60 18.96 1.85
C ALA A 177 0.11 18.28 0.56
N PRO A 178 1.01 17.90 -0.37
CA PRO A 178 0.62 17.23 -1.60
C PRO A 178 0.18 15.79 -1.33
N THR A 179 -0.92 15.42 -1.96
CA THR A 179 -1.41 14.04 -2.11
C THR A 179 -0.36 13.17 -2.81
N PRO A 180 -0.20 11.88 -2.44
CA PRO A 180 0.58 10.95 -3.23
C PRO A 180 -0.10 10.77 -4.59
N ALA A 181 0.63 11.11 -5.64
CA ALA A 181 0.22 10.89 -7.02
C ALA A 181 -0.20 9.43 -7.23
N GLU A 182 -1.41 9.27 -7.74
CA GLU A 182 -1.85 8.06 -8.42
C GLU A 182 -0.89 7.83 -9.59
N MET A 183 -0.13 6.73 -9.50
CA MET A 183 0.63 6.24 -10.64
C MET A 183 -0.38 5.65 -11.64
N GLU A 184 -0.82 6.47 -12.58
CA GLU A 184 -1.39 6.02 -13.84
C GLU A 184 -0.34 5.13 -14.52
N VAL A 185 -0.67 3.85 -14.67
CA VAL A 185 0.06 2.95 -15.55
C VAL A 185 -0.41 3.30 -16.96
N GLN A 186 0.31 4.21 -17.62
CA GLN A 186 0.18 4.41 -19.06
C GLN A 186 0.61 3.12 -19.75
N ALA A 187 -0.37 2.34 -20.18
CA ALA A 187 -0.19 1.35 -21.22
C ALA A 187 0.00 2.10 -22.54
N ASP A 188 1.25 2.39 -22.87
CA ASP A 188 1.62 2.86 -24.20
C ASP A 188 1.56 1.67 -25.16
N ALA A 189 0.40 1.51 -25.78
CA ALA A 189 0.21 0.70 -26.96
C ALA A 189 0.78 1.47 -28.17
N SER A 190 2.10 1.39 -28.37
CA SER A 190 2.73 1.70 -29.65
C SER A 190 3.10 0.38 -30.33
N SER A 191 2.18 -0.06 -31.17
CA SER A 191 2.36 -1.11 -32.17
C SER A 191 3.37 -0.62 -33.22
N GLU A 192 4.65 -0.89 -33.02
CA GLU A 192 5.59 -0.99 -34.14
C GLU A 192 5.51 -2.40 -34.74
N LYS A 193 4.78 -2.48 -35.86
CA LYS A 193 4.90 -3.60 -36.80
C LYS A 193 6.33 -3.62 -37.32
N THR A 194 7.10 -4.63 -36.93
CA THR A 194 8.28 -5.06 -37.70
C THR A 194 7.93 -6.39 -38.35
N GLU A 195 7.45 -6.30 -39.59
CA GLU A 195 7.35 -7.44 -40.50
C GLU A 195 8.76 -8.01 -40.69
N THR A 196 9.03 -9.15 -40.08
CA THR A 196 10.14 -10.01 -40.50
C THR A 196 9.49 -11.14 -41.28
N ALA A 197 9.38 -10.93 -42.60
CA ALA A 197 8.99 -11.96 -43.55
C ALA A 197 10.06 -13.07 -43.54
N LEU A 198 9.78 -14.15 -42.81
CA LEU A 198 10.32 -15.47 -43.12
C LEU A 198 9.28 -16.14 -44.01
N ALA A 199 9.53 -16.08 -45.31
CA ALA A 199 8.83 -16.82 -46.33
C ALA A 199 8.90 -18.32 -45.99
N ALA A 200 7.80 -18.87 -45.48
CA ALA A 200 7.47 -20.25 -45.73
C ALA A 200 6.95 -20.28 -47.17
N GLU A 201 7.75 -20.81 -48.09
CA GLU A 201 7.26 -21.21 -49.40
C GLU A 201 6.12 -22.22 -49.19
N GLU A 202 4.89 -21.75 -49.40
CA GLU A 202 3.77 -22.60 -49.74
C GLU A 202 4.10 -23.26 -51.08
N VAL A 203 4.63 -24.47 -51.04
CA VAL A 203 4.66 -25.34 -52.21
C VAL A 203 3.22 -25.80 -52.45
N VAL A 204 2.50 -25.01 -53.22
CA VAL A 204 1.27 -25.43 -53.89
C VAL A 204 1.66 -26.44 -54.96
N CYS A 205 1.60 -27.72 -54.63
CA CYS A 205 1.57 -28.77 -55.64
C CYS A 205 0.14 -28.87 -56.19
N ASN A 206 -0.03 -28.40 -57.43
CA ASN A 206 -1.26 -28.51 -58.20
C ASN A 206 -1.84 -29.92 -58.18
N GLU A 207 -3.12 -30.01 -57.84
CA GLU A 207 -3.95 -31.19 -58.04
C GLU A 207 -4.12 -31.43 -59.55
N ALA A 208 -3.40 -32.43 -60.07
CA ALA A 208 -3.75 -33.09 -61.31
C ALA A 208 -4.65 -34.28 -60.97
N GLY A 209 -5.92 -34.18 -61.34
CA GLY A 209 -6.90 -35.26 -61.23
C GLY A 209 -6.45 -36.52 -61.97
N GLY A 210 -6.74 -37.65 -61.34
CA GLY A 210 -6.60 -38.99 -61.90
C GLY A 210 -7.43 -39.95 -61.08
N ASP A 211 -8.62 -40.29 -61.59
CA ASP A 211 -9.44 -41.39 -61.13
C ASP A 211 -8.63 -42.69 -61.12
N GLY A 212 -8.74 -43.46 -60.04
CA GLY A 212 -8.03 -44.73 -59.90
C GLY A 212 -8.26 -45.39 -58.55
N ASP A 213 -9.32 -46.20 -58.49
CA ASP A 213 -9.48 -47.32 -57.57
C ASP A 213 -8.16 -48.08 -57.39
N GLY A 214 -7.68 -48.23 -56.15
CA GLY A 214 -6.29 -48.62 -55.92
C GLY A 214 -5.90 -48.75 -54.46
N ASP A 215 -6.32 -49.88 -53.89
CA ASP A 215 -5.64 -50.65 -52.85
C ASP A 215 -4.12 -50.37 -52.72
N SER A 216 -3.65 -50.32 -51.47
CA SER A 216 -2.24 -50.43 -51.04
C SER A 216 -1.27 -49.32 -51.47
N ARG A 217 -0.97 -48.39 -50.54
CA ARG A 217 0.33 -47.70 -50.53
C ARG A 217 0.89 -47.62 -49.11
N ALA A 218 1.52 -48.71 -48.66
CA ALA A 218 2.76 -48.55 -47.92
C ALA A 218 3.64 -47.65 -48.80
N VAL A 219 4.04 -46.47 -48.30
CA VAL A 219 4.91 -45.55 -49.04
C VAL A 219 6.15 -46.35 -49.43
N GLY A 220 6.21 -46.71 -50.72
CA GLY A 220 7.21 -47.61 -51.26
C GLY A 220 8.57 -46.95 -51.10
N ARG A 221 9.45 -47.65 -50.39
CA ARG A 221 10.85 -47.25 -50.17
C ARG A 221 11.54 -46.95 -51.49
N ASP A 222 12.26 -45.84 -51.56
CA ASP A 222 12.98 -45.45 -52.78
C ASP A 222 14.10 -46.45 -53.11
N PRO A 223 14.27 -46.85 -54.39
CA PRO A 223 15.32 -47.77 -54.79
C PRO A 223 16.72 -47.20 -54.50
N GLY A 224 17.49 -47.88 -53.64
CA GLY A 224 18.88 -47.54 -53.33
C GLY A 224 19.17 -47.06 -51.90
N VAL A 225 18.14 -46.87 -51.06
CA VAL A 225 18.29 -46.58 -49.63
C VAL A 225 18.51 -47.88 -48.86
N SER A 226 19.44 -47.96 -47.90
CA SER A 226 19.68 -49.18 -47.10
C SER A 226 18.57 -49.44 -46.07
N ASP A 227 18.49 -50.67 -45.54
CA ASP A 227 17.44 -51.04 -44.56
C ASP A 227 17.59 -50.23 -43.26
N GLU A 228 18.84 -49.92 -42.92
CA GLU A 228 19.23 -49.12 -41.75
C GLU A 228 18.83 -47.65 -41.95
N ASP A 229 19.19 -47.03 -43.08
CA ASP A 229 18.84 -45.64 -43.37
C ASP A 229 17.31 -45.45 -43.42
N TRP A 230 16.57 -46.42 -43.96
CA TRP A 230 15.11 -46.36 -44.02
C TRP A 230 14.47 -46.43 -42.63
N ALA A 231 14.99 -47.29 -41.74
CA ALA A 231 14.51 -47.38 -40.37
C ALA A 231 14.81 -46.10 -39.57
N GLU A 232 15.98 -45.50 -39.77
CA GLU A 232 16.35 -44.22 -39.16
C GLU A 232 15.39 -43.08 -39.57
N ILE A 233 15.05 -43.00 -40.87
CA ILE A 233 14.10 -42.00 -41.37
C ILE A 233 12.70 -42.18 -40.76
N GLN A 234 12.21 -43.43 -40.64
CA GLN A 234 10.90 -43.69 -40.01
C GLN A 234 10.91 -43.31 -38.52
N MET A 235 11.98 -43.62 -37.79
CA MET A 235 12.11 -43.23 -36.39
C MET A 235 12.20 -41.70 -36.21
N ALA A 236 12.96 -41.00 -37.06
CA ALA A 236 13.03 -39.55 -37.04
C ALA A 236 11.66 -38.90 -37.30
N LYS A 237 10.87 -39.47 -38.22
CA LYS A 237 9.49 -39.01 -38.51
C LYS A 237 8.53 -39.24 -37.35
N GLU A 238 8.62 -40.37 -36.66
CA GLU A 238 7.84 -40.62 -35.44
C GLU A 238 8.25 -39.68 -34.30
N GLU A 239 9.54 -39.42 -34.14
CA GLU A 239 10.05 -38.48 -33.14
C GLU A 239 9.58 -37.05 -33.42
N GLU A 240 9.62 -36.62 -34.68
CA GLU A 240 9.10 -35.33 -35.12
C GLU A 240 7.59 -35.21 -34.89
N GLN A 241 6.81 -36.26 -35.16
CA GLN A 241 5.38 -36.29 -34.86
C GLN A 241 5.11 -36.17 -33.35
N ARG A 242 5.86 -36.89 -32.52
CA ARG A 242 5.76 -36.79 -31.05
C ARG A 242 6.15 -35.41 -30.55
N TYR A 243 7.20 -34.82 -31.13
CA TYR A 243 7.61 -33.44 -30.82
C TYR A 243 6.52 -32.44 -31.19
N ALA A 244 5.97 -32.53 -32.40
CA ALA A 244 4.89 -31.66 -32.87
C ALA A 244 3.64 -31.78 -31.98
N GLU A 245 3.29 -32.99 -31.55
CA GLU A 245 2.17 -33.21 -30.63
C GLU A 245 2.43 -32.60 -29.24
N ARG A 246 3.63 -32.77 -28.66
CA ARG A 246 3.98 -32.11 -27.39
C ARG A 246 3.90 -30.60 -27.49
N VAL A 247 4.44 -30.01 -28.55
CA VAL A 247 4.38 -28.55 -28.77
C VAL A 247 2.92 -28.11 -28.84
N ARG A 248 2.06 -28.80 -29.60
CA ARG A 248 0.62 -28.48 -29.65
C ARG A 248 -0.06 -28.56 -28.28
N GLN A 249 0.25 -29.59 -27.48
CA GLN A 249 -0.30 -29.73 -26.13
C GLN A 249 0.15 -28.59 -25.21
N GLU A 250 1.43 -28.21 -25.24
CA GLU A 250 1.96 -27.08 -24.47
C GLU A 250 1.33 -25.75 -24.90
N GLU A 251 1.06 -25.56 -26.21
CA GLU A 251 0.36 -24.37 -26.69
C GLU A 251 -1.10 -24.30 -26.24
N GLU A 252 -1.81 -25.44 -26.27
CA GLU A 252 -3.18 -25.52 -25.76
C GLU A 252 -3.23 -25.26 -24.25
N GLU A 253 -2.30 -25.82 -23.49
CA GLU A 253 -2.19 -25.59 -22.04
C GLU A 253 -1.89 -24.12 -21.76
N ARG A 254 -0.95 -23.51 -22.50
CA ARG A 254 -0.65 -22.07 -22.41
C ARG A 254 -1.89 -21.22 -22.67
N LYS A 255 -2.65 -21.51 -23.73
CA LYS A 255 -3.89 -20.80 -24.06
C LYS A 255 -4.96 -20.98 -22.96
N ARG A 256 -5.06 -22.17 -22.36
CA ARG A 256 -5.99 -22.43 -21.24
C ARG A 256 -5.61 -21.60 -20.02
N LEU A 257 -4.34 -21.59 -19.63
CA LEU A 257 -3.85 -20.80 -18.50
C LEU A 257 -4.02 -19.29 -18.74
N GLU A 258 -3.78 -18.82 -19.96
CA GLU A 258 -4.00 -17.42 -20.33
C GLU A 258 -5.48 -17.04 -20.24
N ALA A 259 -6.39 -17.91 -20.71
CA ALA A 259 -7.83 -17.70 -20.59
C ALA A 259 -8.30 -17.69 -19.13
N GLU A 260 -7.78 -18.60 -18.28
CA GLU A 260 -8.08 -18.65 -16.85
C GLU A 260 -7.59 -17.39 -16.13
N LEU A 261 -6.37 -16.94 -16.43
CA LEU A 261 -5.82 -15.70 -15.89
C LEU A 261 -6.66 -14.48 -16.33
N ALA A 262 -7.07 -14.43 -17.60
CA ALA A 262 -7.92 -13.36 -18.11
C ALA A 262 -9.29 -13.33 -17.41
N GLU A 263 -9.90 -14.49 -17.14
CA GLU A 263 -11.14 -14.57 -16.38
C GLU A 263 -10.95 -14.12 -14.92
N ALA A 264 -9.89 -14.56 -14.25
CA ALA A 264 -9.57 -14.15 -12.89
C ALA A 264 -9.35 -12.63 -12.78
N LEU A 265 -8.67 -12.02 -13.76
CA LEU A 265 -8.48 -10.57 -13.83
C LEU A 265 -9.82 -9.83 -14.02
N ARG A 266 -10.71 -10.33 -14.89
CA ARG A 266 -12.06 -9.77 -15.06
C ARG A 266 -12.87 -9.84 -13.77
N GLN A 267 -12.85 -10.97 -13.06
CA GLN A 267 -13.53 -11.12 -11.77
C GLN A 267 -12.99 -10.13 -10.74
N LYS A 268 -11.67 -9.96 -10.67
CA LYS A 268 -11.03 -8.99 -9.78
C LYS A 268 -11.43 -7.55 -10.10
N GLN A 269 -11.55 -7.20 -11.39
CA GLN A 269 -11.99 -5.88 -11.83
C GLN A 269 -13.45 -5.62 -11.44
N LEU A 270 -14.35 -6.57 -11.70
CA LEU A 270 -15.76 -6.46 -11.30
C LEU A 270 -15.92 -6.32 -9.78
N ALA A 271 -15.12 -7.07 -9.01
CA ALA A 271 -15.11 -6.95 -7.54
C ALA A 271 -14.66 -5.56 -7.08
N ARG A 272 -13.64 -4.97 -7.74
CA ARG A 272 -13.18 -3.61 -7.48
C ARG A 272 -14.26 -2.58 -7.81
N GLU A 273 -14.89 -2.68 -8.97
CA GLU A 273 -15.96 -1.77 -9.39
C GLU A 273 -17.18 -1.85 -8.45
N ALA A 274 -17.58 -3.07 -8.04
CA ALA A 274 -18.64 -3.28 -7.07
C ALA A 274 -18.32 -2.67 -5.70
N TYR A 275 -17.07 -2.80 -5.24
CA TYR A 275 -16.60 -2.17 -4.01
C TYR A 275 -16.64 -0.63 -4.11
N GLU A 276 -16.11 -0.06 -5.20
CA GLU A 276 -16.12 1.39 -5.43
C GLU A 276 -17.55 1.93 -5.49
N ALA A 277 -18.48 1.23 -6.16
CA ALA A 277 -19.89 1.58 -6.18
C ALA A 277 -20.53 1.56 -4.78
N ARG A 278 -20.25 0.53 -3.97
CA ARG A 278 -20.73 0.46 -2.58
C ARG A 278 -20.18 1.61 -1.73
N MET A 279 -18.92 1.95 -1.90
CA MET A 279 -18.30 3.07 -1.18
C MET A 279 -18.91 4.41 -1.57
N ARG A 280 -19.20 4.64 -2.86
CA ARG A 280 -19.91 5.84 -3.33
C ARG A 280 -21.31 5.94 -2.74
N GLU A 281 -22.04 4.84 -2.65
CA GLU A 281 -23.39 4.83 -2.03
C GLU A 281 -23.32 5.16 -0.54
N ILE A 282 -22.37 4.58 0.20
CA ILE A 282 -22.13 4.92 1.62
C ILE A 282 -21.80 6.41 1.77
N GLN A 283 -20.95 6.96 0.89
CA GLN A 283 -20.59 8.37 0.91
C GLN A 283 -21.81 9.26 0.64
N ARG A 284 -22.64 8.92 -0.35
CA ARG A 284 -23.90 9.61 -0.65
C ARG A 284 -24.84 9.62 0.55
N GLN A 285 -24.98 8.48 1.23
CA GLN A 285 -25.79 8.36 2.44
C GLN A 285 -25.26 9.22 3.58
N LYS A 286 -23.94 9.28 3.77
CA LYS A 286 -23.31 10.17 4.76
C LYS A 286 -23.56 11.64 4.45
N GLU A 287 -23.37 12.06 3.21
CA GLU A 287 -23.62 13.45 2.79
C GLU A 287 -25.10 13.84 2.93
N GLU A 288 -26.01 12.93 2.57
CA GLU A 288 -27.45 13.14 2.76
C GLU A 288 -27.81 13.23 4.25
N ALA A 289 -27.23 12.36 5.10
CA ALA A 289 -27.42 12.42 6.55
C ALA A 289 -26.86 13.71 7.16
N GLU A 290 -25.68 14.15 6.71
CA GLU A 290 -25.07 15.41 7.15
C GLU A 290 -25.91 16.61 6.72
N ARG A 291 -26.43 16.62 5.48
CA ARG A 291 -27.35 17.67 5.00
C ARG A 291 -28.61 17.73 5.86
N ARG A 292 -29.22 16.58 6.17
CA ARG A 292 -30.39 16.49 7.06
C ARG A 292 -30.06 17.06 8.44
N LEU A 293 -28.92 16.70 9.02
CA LEU A 293 -28.50 17.21 10.32
C LEU A 293 -28.29 18.73 10.30
N ARG A 294 -27.64 19.28 9.27
CA ARG A 294 -27.44 20.72 9.10
C ARG A 294 -28.77 21.46 8.96
N GLU A 295 -29.72 20.92 8.20
CA GLU A 295 -31.06 21.48 8.07
C GLU A 295 -31.81 21.48 9.40
N GLU A 296 -31.77 20.37 10.15
CA GLU A 296 -32.35 20.30 11.49
C GLU A 296 -31.72 21.29 12.48
N GLN A 297 -30.40 21.48 12.42
CA GLN A 297 -29.69 22.48 13.23
C GLN A 297 -30.14 23.90 12.87
N ARG A 298 -30.27 24.22 11.57
CA ARG A 298 -30.79 25.52 11.11
C ARG A 298 -32.19 25.79 11.62
N ILE A 299 -33.08 24.79 11.57
CA ILE A 299 -34.46 24.92 12.07
C ILE A 299 -34.46 25.14 13.60
N LYS A 300 -33.65 24.38 14.35
CA LYS A 300 -33.50 24.55 15.80
C LYS A 300 -32.99 25.94 16.17
N GLU A 301 -32.01 26.46 15.43
CA GLU A 301 -31.47 27.81 15.66
C GLU A 301 -32.52 28.89 15.38
N ARG A 302 -33.34 28.73 14.33
CA ARG A 302 -34.46 29.64 14.04
C ARG A 302 -35.53 29.61 15.14
N LEU A 303 -35.92 28.43 15.61
CA LEU A 303 -36.84 28.30 16.74
C LEU A 303 -36.30 28.97 18.00
N ARG A 304 -34.98 28.91 18.24
CA ARG A 304 -34.33 29.65 19.32
C ARG A 304 -34.47 31.16 19.16
N LYS A 305 -34.48 31.70 17.92
CA LYS A 305 -34.69 33.13 17.63
C LYS A 305 -36.14 33.59 17.80
N ILE A 306 -37.11 32.72 17.47
CA ILE A 306 -38.55 32.97 17.68
C ILE A 306 -38.88 33.00 19.18
N GLY A 307 -38.13 32.23 19.98
CA GLY A 307 -38.38 32.08 21.40
C GLY A 307 -39.55 31.15 21.67
N ASN A 308 -40.13 31.27 22.86
CA ASN A 308 -41.22 30.41 23.29
C ASN A 308 -42.51 30.75 22.52
N CYS A 309 -43.43 29.79 22.44
CA CYS A 309 -44.79 30.00 21.94
C CYS A 309 -45.46 31.21 22.64
N PRO A 310 -46.48 31.88 22.05
CA PRO A 310 -47.17 33.02 22.69
C PRO A 310 -47.62 32.80 24.14
N MET A 311 -47.81 31.55 24.55
CA MET A 311 -48.15 31.13 25.92
C MET A 311 -46.94 30.78 26.81
N GLY A 312 -45.71 31.05 26.37
CA GLY A 312 -44.48 30.84 27.13
C GLY A 312 -43.91 29.41 27.11
N PHE A 313 -44.46 28.48 26.32
CA PHE A 313 -43.98 27.09 26.27
C PHE A 313 -42.88 26.86 25.22
N ALA A 314 -41.95 25.94 25.52
CA ALA A 314 -40.89 25.52 24.60
C ALA A 314 -41.42 24.67 23.43
N TRP A 315 -40.70 24.68 22.31
CA TRP A 315 -41.04 23.92 21.10
C TRP A 315 -40.37 22.54 21.08
N TYR A 316 -41.11 21.51 20.66
CA TYR A 316 -40.65 20.13 20.55
C TYR A 316 -40.95 19.58 19.16
N LYS A 317 -40.01 18.85 18.55
CA LYS A 317 -40.19 18.28 17.21
C LYS A 317 -41.19 17.12 17.26
N GLN A 318 -42.20 17.15 16.40
CA GLN A 318 -43.19 16.09 16.21
C GLN A 318 -43.50 15.93 14.71
N GLY A 319 -43.07 14.81 14.12
CA GLY A 319 -43.28 14.52 12.70
C GLY A 319 -42.63 15.58 11.80
N GLY A 320 -43.40 16.16 10.87
CA GLY A 320 -42.98 17.22 9.96
C GLY A 320 -43.16 18.65 10.49
N GLY A 321 -43.10 18.85 11.81
CA GLY A 321 -43.24 20.15 12.44
C GLY A 321 -42.91 20.16 13.93
N TRP A 322 -43.32 21.23 14.61
CA TRP A 322 -42.96 21.54 15.98
C TRP A 322 -44.21 21.89 16.79
N ARG A 323 -44.42 21.19 17.90
CA ARG A 323 -45.52 21.44 18.84
C ARG A 323 -44.98 22.07 20.11
N CYS A 324 -45.70 23.04 20.68
CA CYS A 324 -45.32 23.62 21.96
C CYS A 324 -45.58 22.64 23.12
N GLY A 325 -44.87 22.78 24.24
CA GLY A 325 -45.04 21.94 25.44
C GLY A 325 -46.42 22.01 26.07
N GLY A 326 -47.17 23.08 25.82
CA GLY A 326 -48.58 23.23 26.22
C GLY A 326 -49.57 22.55 25.26
N GLY A 327 -49.09 21.95 24.15
CA GLY A 327 -49.91 21.20 23.20
C GLY A 327 -50.82 22.02 22.29
N SER A 328 -50.97 23.33 22.54
CA SER A 328 -51.95 24.20 21.86
C SER A 328 -51.49 24.83 20.55
N HIS A 329 -50.17 24.92 20.32
CA HIS A 329 -49.60 25.55 19.13
C HIS A 329 -48.72 24.56 18.38
N PHE A 330 -48.86 24.55 17.06
CA PHE A 330 -48.08 23.73 16.14
C PHE A 330 -47.61 24.59 14.96
N VAL A 331 -46.36 24.41 14.54
CA VAL A 331 -45.82 25.05 13.34
C VAL A 331 -45.15 23.98 12.50
N SER A 332 -45.59 23.82 11.25
CA SER A 332 -44.95 22.87 10.34
C SER A 332 -43.57 23.35 9.89
N ASP A 333 -42.69 22.41 9.51
CA ASP A 333 -41.37 22.75 8.96
C ASP A 333 -41.51 23.65 7.70
N ALA A 334 -42.54 23.41 6.88
CA ALA A 334 -42.87 24.23 5.72
C ALA A 334 -43.37 25.63 6.07
N GLU A 335 -44.14 25.79 7.15
CA GLU A 335 -44.57 27.12 7.64
C GLU A 335 -43.40 27.90 8.24
N LEU A 336 -42.49 27.24 8.98
CA LEU A 336 -41.23 27.85 9.44
C LEU A 336 -40.35 28.28 8.26
N HIS A 337 -40.36 27.53 7.16
CA HIS A 337 -39.67 27.90 5.93
C HIS A 337 -40.33 29.10 5.23
N ARG A 338 -41.67 29.17 5.18
CA ARG A 338 -42.41 30.27 4.53
C ARG A 338 -42.44 31.58 5.34
N SER A 339 -42.66 31.50 6.65
CA SER A 339 -42.91 32.67 7.52
C SER A 339 -41.66 33.50 7.81
N PHE A 340 -40.47 32.96 7.61
CA PHE A 340 -39.19 33.68 7.73
C PHE A 340 -38.60 34.14 6.41
N GLY A 341 -39.34 34.01 5.30
CA GLY A 341 -38.91 34.45 3.97
C GLY A 341 -37.74 33.63 3.40
N PHE A 342 -37.97 33.00 2.26
CA PHE A 342 -36.91 32.63 1.34
C PHE A 342 -37.14 33.45 0.07
N ASP A 343 -36.21 34.35 -0.25
CA ASP A 343 -35.72 34.42 -1.61
C ASP A 343 -34.34 33.75 -1.59
N ALA A 344 -34.22 32.71 -2.44
CA ALA A 344 -33.04 31.93 -2.85
C ALA A 344 -32.15 31.29 -1.77
#